data_AF-A0A8X6WZK5-F1
#
_entry.id   AF-A0A8X6WZK5-F1
#
_cell.length_a   1.000
_cell.length_b   1.000
_cell.length_c   1.000
_cell.angle_alpha   90.00
_cell.angle_beta   90.00
_cell.angle_gamma   90.00
#
_symmetry.space_group_name_H-M   'P 1'
#
loop_
_entity.id
_entity.type
_entity.pdbx_description
1 polymer ?
#
loop_
_entity_poly.entity_id
_entity_poly.type
_entity_poly.pdbx_seq_one_letter_code
_entity_poly.pdbx_strand_id
1 'polypeptide(L)'
;MKFVRDRVFDRLISLEKGKISSKISQLRKRHKVGQNLTSLCIQNNEEWSVSSTRGKDIYIVKRNVTCSKECTLMCRECNHCLHNFTCTCIDNAVQWNMCKHIHFICSQNLNKINSTILEERLSLDSRITDEEMIICENRKSFAKEAHMWII
;
A
#
# COMPACT_ATOMS: atom_id res chain seq x y z
N MET A 1 40.72 -3.49 20.32
CA MET A 1 39.97 -3.40 21.59
C MET A 1 38.77 -2.50 21.35
N LYS A 2 37.53 -3.00 21.43
CA LYS A 2 36.33 -2.14 21.39
C LYS A 2 36.16 -1.49 22.76
N PHE A 3 36.08 -0.16 22.80
CA PHE A 3 35.87 0.55 24.05
C PHE A 3 34.43 0.36 24.52
N VAL A 4 34.17 0.58 25.82
CA VAL A 4 32.82 0.52 26.40
C VAL A 4 31.85 1.43 25.62
N ARG A 5 32.34 2.59 25.18
CA ARG A 5 31.61 3.54 24.32
C ARG A 5 31.08 2.87 23.04
N ASP A 6 31.92 2.13 22.33
CA ASP A 6 31.55 1.48 21.06
C ASP A 6 30.43 0.46 21.26
N ARG A 7 30.47 -0.30 22.36
CA ARG A 7 29.40 -1.27 22.69
C ARG A 7 28.06 -0.59 22.99
N VAL A 8 28.07 0.58 23.63
CA VAL A 8 26.85 1.34 23.91
C VAL A 8 26.25 1.90 22.61
N PHE A 9 27.08 2.44 21.72
CA PHE A 9 26.63 2.89 20.40
C PHE A 9 26.07 1.74 19.55
N ASP A 10 26.79 0.61 19.49
CA ASP A 10 26.33 -0.60 18.79
C ASP A 10 24.94 -1.03 19.31
N ARG A 11 24.74 -1.03 20.62
CA ARG A 11 23.45 -1.37 21.25
C ARG A 11 22.35 -0.38 20.89
N LEU A 12 22.64 0.92 20.92
CA LEU A 12 21.66 1.96 20.54
C LEU A 12 21.21 1.80 19.09
N ILE A 13 22.16 1.57 18.18
CA ILE A 13 21.89 1.32 16.76
C ILE A 13 21.00 0.08 16.60
N SER A 14 21.31 -1.02 17.28
CA SER A 14 20.51 -2.25 17.24
C SER A 14 19.08 -2.05 17.75
N LEU A 15 18.91 -1.29 18.84
CA LEU A 15 17.59 -0.99 19.40
C LEU A 15 16.74 -0.18 18.42
N GLU A 16 17.33 0.85 17.80
CA GLU A 16 16.58 1.71 16.88
C GLU A 16 16.20 0.97 15.58
N LYS A 17 17.12 0.17 15.03
CA LYS A 17 16.82 -0.75 13.91
C LYS A 17 15.68 -1.71 14.23
N GLY A 18 15.63 -2.22 15.47
CA GLY A 18 14.56 -3.09 15.95
C GLY A 18 13.17 -2.41 15.93
N LYS A 19 13.08 -1.15 16.36
CA LYS A 19 11.82 -0.39 16.36
C LYS A 19 11.29 -0.15 14.94
N ILE A 20 12.18 0.25 14.02
CA ILE A 20 11.83 0.46 12.61
C ILE A 20 11.32 -0.84 12.00
N SER A 21 12.03 -1.95 12.21
CA SER A 21 11.62 -3.28 11.73
C SER A 21 10.23 -3.68 12.25
N SER A 22 9.97 -3.47 13.54
CA SER A 22 8.65 -3.72 14.15
C SER A 22 7.56 -2.87 13.50
N LYS A 23 7.81 -1.58 13.26
CA LYS A 23 6.85 -0.66 12.63
C LYS A 23 6.53 -1.08 11.19
N ILE A 24 7.54 -1.44 10.40
CA ILE A 24 7.36 -1.96 9.04
C ILE A 24 6.55 -3.27 9.06
N SER A 25 6.81 -4.16 10.02
CA SER A 25 6.04 -5.39 10.18
C SER A 25 4.56 -5.11 10.46
N GLN A 26 4.26 -4.17 11.37
CA GLN A 26 2.89 -3.76 11.65
C GLN A 26 2.21 -3.12 10.43
N LEU A 27 2.94 -2.28 9.71
CA LEU A 27 2.48 -1.65 8.48
C LEU A 27 2.05 -2.71 7.44
N ARG A 28 2.87 -3.75 7.22
CA ARG A 28 2.53 -4.86 6.31
C ARG A 28 1.29 -5.63 6.77
N LYS A 29 1.14 -5.86 8.07
CA LYS A 29 -0.05 -6.51 8.63
C LYS A 29 -1.31 -5.67 8.39
N ARG A 30 -1.25 -4.36 8.64
CA ARG A 30 -2.36 -3.44 8.42
C ARG A 30 -2.70 -3.28 6.94
N HIS A 31 -1.70 -3.33 6.05
CA HIS A 31 -1.90 -3.30 4.60
C HIS A 31 -2.86 -4.41 4.15
N LYS A 32 -2.56 -5.67 4.51
CA LYS A 32 -3.40 -6.82 4.16
C LYS A 32 -4.84 -6.69 4.68
N VAL A 33 -5.02 -6.12 5.87
CA VAL A 33 -6.35 -5.90 6.44
C VAL A 33 -7.09 -4.78 5.68
N GLY A 34 -6.40 -3.69 5.33
CA GLY A 34 -6.99 -2.58 4.58
C GLY A 34 -7.36 -2.94 3.15
N GLN A 35 -6.55 -3.77 2.48
CA GLN A 35 -6.82 -4.24 1.12
C GLN A 35 -8.09 -5.10 1.03
N ASN A 36 -8.35 -5.92 2.06
CA ASN A 36 -9.54 -6.76 2.14
C ASN A 36 -10.73 -6.06 2.82
N LEU A 37 -10.61 -4.76 3.11
CA LEU A 37 -11.66 -4.04 3.80
C LEU A 37 -12.79 -3.71 2.82
N THR A 38 -13.98 -4.29 3.05
CA THR A 38 -15.21 -3.87 2.38
C THR A 38 -15.87 -2.80 3.25
N SER A 39 -15.65 -1.53 2.92
CA SER A 39 -16.24 -0.41 3.63
C SER A 39 -16.62 0.69 2.66
N LEU A 40 -17.72 1.39 2.93
CA LEU A 40 -18.11 2.55 2.13
C LEU A 40 -17.18 3.71 2.47
N CYS A 41 -16.70 4.41 1.45
CA CYS A 41 -15.98 5.66 1.60
C CYS A 41 -16.59 6.77 0.75
N ILE A 42 -16.69 7.95 1.34
CA ILE A 42 -17.07 9.18 0.65
C ILE A 42 -15.84 10.09 0.64
N GLN A 43 -15.48 10.58 -0.54
CA GLN A 43 -14.36 11.50 -0.72
C GLN A 43 -14.87 12.93 -0.84
N ASN A 44 -14.26 13.84 -0.10
CA ASN A 44 -14.41 15.28 -0.24
C ASN A 44 -13.02 15.91 -0.32
N ASN A 45 -12.57 16.24 -1.54
CA ASN A 45 -11.23 16.72 -1.84
C ASN A 45 -10.13 15.77 -1.31
N GLU A 46 -9.37 16.22 -0.31
CA GLU A 46 -8.25 15.52 0.35
C GLU A 46 -8.67 14.84 1.67
N GLU A 47 -9.98 14.72 1.91
CA GLU A 47 -10.57 14.07 3.07
C GLU A 47 -11.47 12.91 2.63
N TRP A 48 -11.41 11.79 3.37
CA TRP A 48 -12.25 10.62 3.15
C TRP A 48 -12.94 10.24 4.46
N SER A 49 -14.26 10.08 4.39
CA SER A 49 -15.06 9.47 5.45
C SER A 49 -15.22 7.98 5.17
N VAL A 50 -14.63 7.13 6.01
CA VAL A 50 -14.64 5.67 5.88
C VAL A 50 -15.52 5.06 6.94
N SER A 51 -16.57 4.35 6.53
CA SER A 51 -17.43 3.62 7.45
C SER A 51 -16.70 2.42 8.06
N SER A 52 -17.04 2.09 9.31
CA SER A 52 -16.64 0.81 9.90
C SER A 52 -17.30 -0.36 9.17
N THR A 53 -16.69 -1.54 9.19
CA THR A 53 -17.26 -2.77 8.60
C THR A 53 -18.65 -3.12 9.17
N ARG A 54 -18.96 -2.65 10.38
CA ARG A 54 -20.26 -2.86 11.04
C ARG A 54 -21.22 -1.68 10.89
N GLY A 55 -20.82 -0.63 10.18
CA GLY A 55 -21.61 0.59 9.95
C GLY A 55 -21.84 1.49 11.16
N LYS A 56 -21.24 1.19 12.33
CA LYS A 56 -21.48 1.95 13.58
C LYS A 56 -20.65 3.22 13.68
N ASP A 57 -19.39 3.14 13.29
CA ASP A 57 -18.45 4.26 13.38
C ASP A 57 -18.07 4.79 12.00
N ILE A 58 -17.71 6.06 11.93
CA ILE A 58 -17.11 6.72 10.76
C ILE A 58 -15.73 7.23 11.14
N TYR A 59 -14.75 6.91 10.32
CA TYR A 59 -13.36 7.33 10.47
C TYR A 59 -13.00 8.35 9.39
N ILE A 60 -12.40 9.46 9.81
CA ILE A 60 -11.98 10.51 8.88
C ILE A 60 -10.52 10.29 8.58
N VAL A 61 -10.18 10.18 7.30
CA VAL A 61 -8.80 10.11 6.78
C VAL A 61 -8.52 11.41 6.04
N LYS A 62 -7.42 12.09 6.34
CA LYS A 62 -6.98 13.31 5.63
C LYS A 62 -5.61 13.08 5.02
N ARG A 63 -5.39 13.60 3.81
CA ARG A 63 -4.06 13.65 3.20
C ARG A 63 -3.25 14.78 3.82
N ASN A 64 -1.96 14.53 4.02
CA ASN A 64 -0.98 15.52 4.47
C ASN A 64 0.15 15.60 3.43
N VAL A 65 0.67 16.81 3.23
CA VAL A 65 1.77 17.08 2.28
C VAL A 65 3.16 16.83 2.91
N THR A 66 3.22 16.63 4.22
CA THR A 66 4.48 16.65 4.98
C THR A 66 5.11 15.26 5.11
N CYS A 67 6.08 14.91 4.25
CA CYS A 67 6.99 13.79 4.48
C CYS A 67 8.33 14.08 3.77
N SER A 68 9.46 13.84 4.43
CA SER A 68 10.78 13.90 3.77
C SER A 68 10.89 12.79 2.73
N LYS A 69 11.60 13.05 1.62
CA LYS A 69 11.87 12.06 0.56
C LYS A 69 12.62 10.83 1.06
N GLU A 70 13.30 10.93 2.21
CA GLU A 70 14.12 9.86 2.80
C GLU A 70 13.37 9.02 3.83
N CYS A 71 12.03 9.09 3.87
CA CYS A 71 11.25 8.34 4.86
C CYS A 71 11.33 6.82 4.61
N THR A 72 11.97 6.11 5.54
CA THR A 72 12.11 4.66 5.49
C THR A 72 10.86 3.91 5.98
N LEU A 73 9.96 4.59 6.69
CA LEU A 73 8.68 4.05 7.20
C LEU A 73 7.56 4.13 6.14
N MET A 74 7.81 3.48 5.00
CA MET A 74 6.95 3.50 3.82
C MET A 74 6.28 2.14 3.58
N CYS A 75 5.00 2.18 3.22
CA CYS A 75 4.33 1.04 2.62
C CYS A 75 4.73 0.92 1.15
N ARG A 76 5.45 -0.14 0.79
CA ARG A 76 5.88 -0.35 -0.61
C ARG A 76 4.70 -0.56 -1.57
N GLU A 77 3.66 -1.25 -1.12
CA GLU A 77 2.48 -1.55 -1.94
C GLU A 77 1.61 -0.31 -2.18
N CYS A 78 1.46 0.56 -1.17
CA CYS A 78 0.75 1.83 -1.33
C CYS A 78 1.63 2.95 -1.88
N ASN A 79 2.96 2.80 -1.86
CA ASN A 79 3.96 3.83 -2.14
C ASN A 79 3.77 5.14 -1.34
N HIS A 80 3.33 5.04 -0.08
CA HIS A 80 3.13 6.19 0.81
C HIS A 80 3.69 5.88 2.21
N CYS A 81 4.18 6.92 2.89
CA CYS A 81 4.63 6.87 4.28
C CYS A 81 3.44 7.14 5.23
N LEU A 82 3.58 6.77 6.51
CA LEU A 82 2.54 7.07 7.51
C LEU A 82 2.27 8.58 7.66
N HIS A 83 3.26 9.44 7.39
CA HIS A 83 3.13 10.90 7.52
C HIS A 83 2.23 11.53 6.45
N ASN A 84 2.02 10.86 5.32
CA ASN A 84 1.17 11.38 4.24
C ASN A 84 -0.32 11.40 4.61
N PHE A 85 -0.71 10.83 5.75
CA PHE A 85 -2.11 10.73 6.14
C PHE A 85 -2.31 10.87 7.65
N THR A 86 -3.43 11.48 8.02
CA THR A 86 -4.00 11.38 9.37
C THR A 86 -5.30 10.60 9.33
N CYS A 87 -5.61 9.88 10.41
CA CYS A 87 -6.84 9.12 10.54
C CYS A 87 -7.33 9.18 11.98
N THR A 88 -8.62 9.34 12.20
CA THR A 88 -9.22 9.43 13.53
C THR A 88 -9.28 8.09 14.28
N CYS A 89 -8.93 6.96 13.65
CA CYS A 89 -8.90 5.67 14.32
C CYS A 89 -7.70 5.55 15.27
N ILE A 90 -7.83 4.69 16.30
CA ILE A 90 -6.83 4.50 17.34
C ILE A 90 -5.43 4.15 16.82
N ASP A 91 -5.32 3.37 15.73
CA ASP A 91 -4.03 2.98 15.19
C ASP A 91 -3.18 4.17 14.72
N ASN A 92 -3.83 5.20 14.18
CA ASN A 92 -3.11 6.36 13.70
C ASN A 92 -3.09 7.46 14.77
N ALA A 93 -4.25 7.79 15.32
CA ALA A 93 -4.40 8.87 16.30
C ALA A 93 -3.59 8.63 17.59
N VAL A 94 -3.46 7.37 18.02
CA VAL A 94 -2.78 7.03 19.28
C VAL A 94 -1.49 6.25 19.03
N GLN A 95 -1.51 5.24 18.15
CA GLN A 95 -0.34 4.39 17.91
C GLN A 95 0.59 4.92 16.81
N TRP A 96 0.23 6.06 16.19
CA TRP A 96 1.00 6.74 15.14
C TRP A 96 1.45 5.78 14.03
N ASN A 97 0.50 4.98 13.52
CA ASN A 97 0.73 3.97 12.51
C ASN A 97 -0.18 4.17 11.30
N MET A 98 0.27 3.69 10.14
CA MET A 98 -0.58 3.59 8.96
C MET A 98 -1.65 2.53 9.21
N CYS A 99 -2.91 2.97 9.29
CA CYS A 99 -4.02 2.12 9.68
C CYS A 99 -4.66 1.42 8.47
N LYS A 100 -5.54 0.46 8.73
CA LYS A 100 -6.30 -0.23 7.69
C LYS A 100 -7.14 0.72 6.81
N HIS A 101 -7.64 1.83 7.37
CA HIS A 101 -8.43 2.80 6.63
C HIS A 101 -7.59 3.58 5.62
N ILE A 102 -6.37 3.97 6.00
CA ILE A 102 -5.44 4.63 5.07
C ILE A 102 -5.06 3.67 3.94
N HIS A 103 -4.73 2.42 4.27
CA HIS A 103 -4.42 1.41 3.25
C HIS A 103 -5.58 1.14 2.31
N PHE A 104 -6.82 1.10 2.83
CA PHE A 104 -8.03 1.00 2.03
C PHE A 104 -8.14 2.17 1.03
N ILE A 105 -7.99 3.42 1.49
CA ILE A 105 -8.02 4.59 0.61
C ILE A 105 -6.92 4.55 -0.46
N CYS A 106 -5.70 4.14 -0.11
CA CYS A 106 -4.63 3.96 -1.09
C CYS A 106 -5.03 2.93 -2.16
N SER A 107 -5.62 1.80 -1.77
CA SER A 107 -6.10 0.78 -2.71
C SER A 107 -7.18 1.31 -3.64
N GLN A 108 -8.15 2.06 -3.11
CA GLN A 108 -9.23 2.64 -3.92
C GLN A 108 -8.71 3.65 -4.94
N ASN A 109 -7.72 4.47 -4.57
CA ASN A 109 -7.13 5.43 -5.50
C ASN A 109 -6.29 4.78 -6.60
N LEU A 110 -5.56 3.69 -6.29
CA LEU A 110 -4.86 2.91 -7.31
C LEU A 110 -5.82 2.29 -8.33
N ASN A 111 -6.95 1.76 -7.85
CA ASN A 111 -7.98 1.20 -8.73
C ASN A 111 -8.59 2.27 -9.66
N LYS A 112 -8.86 3.48 -9.15
CA LYS A 112 -9.34 4.61 -9.96
C LYS A 112 -8.35 4.99 -11.07
N ILE A 113 -7.06 5.07 -10.75
CA ILE A 113 -6.01 5.40 -11.72
C ILE A 113 -5.94 4.33 -12.82
N ASN A 114 -5.97 3.06 -12.44
CA ASN A 114 -5.92 1.95 -13.39
C ASN A 114 -7.13 1.94 -14.32
N SER A 115 -8.35 2.23 -13.83
CA SER A 115 -9.54 2.34 -14.69
C SER A 115 -9.41 3.48 -15.70
N THR A 116 -8.91 4.66 -15.29
CA THR A 116 -8.72 5.80 -16.20
C THR A 116 -7.68 5.51 -17.27
N ILE A 117 -6.56 4.89 -16.90
CA ILE A 117 -5.51 4.51 -17.87
C ILE A 117 -6.03 3.45 -18.87
N LEU A 118 -6.88 2.52 -18.42
CA LEU A 118 -7.51 1.52 -19.30
C LEU A 118 -8.47 2.18 -20.29
N GLU A 119 -9.30 3.12 -19.84
CA GLU A 119 -10.20 3.89 -20.70
C GLU A 119 -9.42 4.73 -21.73
N GLU A 120 -8.34 5.38 -21.31
CA GLU A 120 -7.46 6.14 -22.22
C GLU A 120 -6.79 5.23 -23.26
N ARG A 121 -6.29 4.05 -22.85
CA ARG A 121 -5.69 3.08 -23.79
C ARG A 121 -6.70 2.54 -24.80
N LEU A 122 -7.92 2.21 -24.36
CA LEU A 122 -8.99 1.76 -25.24
C LEU A 122 -9.41 2.85 -26.25
N SER A 123 -9.32 4.13 -25.87
CA SER A 123 -9.57 5.26 -26.78
C SER A 123 -8.44 5.55 -27.79
N LEU A 124 -7.24 5.01 -27.55
CA LEU A 124 -6.08 5.12 -28.45
C LEU A 124 -6.01 3.95 -29.46
N ASP A 125 -6.48 2.76 -29.07
CA ASP A 125 -6.52 1.59 -29.95
C ASP A 125 -7.56 1.71 -31.08
N SER A 126 -8.55 2.60 -30.95
CA SER A 126 -9.51 2.88 -32.04
C SER A 126 -8.93 3.73 -33.19
N ARG A 127 -7.62 3.96 -33.23
CA ARG A 127 -6.90 4.64 -34.33
C ARG A 127 -6.01 3.72 -35.17
N ILE A 128 -6.02 2.41 -34.91
CA ILE A 128 -5.47 1.41 -35.83
C ILE A 128 -6.68 0.77 -36.53
N THR A 129 -7.06 1.35 -37.66
CA THR A 129 -8.05 0.75 -38.57
C THR A 129 -7.47 -0.50 -39.21
N ASP A 130 -8.27 -1.56 -39.17
CA ASP A 130 -8.38 -2.61 -40.19
C ASP A 130 -7.08 -3.32 -40.57
N GLU A 131 -6.67 -4.31 -39.79
CA GLU A 131 -6.33 -5.65 -40.31
C GLU A 131 -6.02 -6.63 -39.16
N GLU A 132 -6.56 -7.84 -39.31
CA GLU A 132 -6.28 -9.07 -38.54
C GLU A 132 -6.96 -9.26 -37.17
N MET A 133 -8.22 -9.68 -37.29
CA MET A 133 -8.92 -10.56 -36.36
C MET A 133 -8.20 -11.92 -36.26
N ILE A 134 -7.48 -12.18 -35.16
CA ILE A 134 -7.11 -13.55 -34.76
C ILE A 134 -7.74 -13.87 -33.41
N ILE A 135 -8.71 -14.78 -33.48
CA ILE A 135 -9.32 -15.48 -32.36
C ILE A 135 -8.25 -16.35 -31.68
N CYS A 136 -8.13 -16.28 -30.35
CA CYS A 136 -8.01 -17.52 -29.58
C CYS A 136 -8.56 -17.36 -28.15
N GLU A 137 -9.62 -18.13 -27.89
CA GLU A 137 -9.93 -18.66 -26.58
C GLU A 137 -8.75 -19.48 -26.07
N ASN A 138 -8.31 -19.31 -24.81
CA ASN A 138 -8.40 -20.39 -23.82
C ASN A 138 -7.84 -20.07 -22.43
N ARG A 139 -8.63 -20.51 -21.45
CA ARG A 139 -8.28 -21.19 -20.19
C ARG A 139 -6.82 -21.16 -19.69
N LYS A 140 -6.72 -20.65 -18.45
CA LYS A 140 -6.14 -21.32 -17.27
C LYS A 140 -5.31 -22.60 -17.54
N SER A 141 -4.00 -22.51 -17.34
CA SER A 141 -3.14 -23.53 -16.70
C SER A 141 -1.83 -22.85 -16.28
N PHE A 142 -1.64 -22.55 -14.99
CA PHE A 142 -0.91 -23.35 -14.01
C PHE A 142 0.48 -23.83 -14.44
N ALA A 143 1.43 -23.48 -13.58
CA ALA A 143 2.88 -23.56 -13.69
C ALA A 143 3.48 -24.98 -13.64
N LYS A 144 4.81 -25.00 -13.86
CA LYS A 144 5.86 -26.05 -13.67
C LYS A 144 6.25 -26.71 -15.00
N GLU A 145 7.53 -26.91 -15.34
CA GLU A 145 8.70 -27.23 -14.50
C GLU A 145 10.00 -26.87 -15.24
N ALA A 146 11.01 -26.44 -14.49
CA ALA A 146 12.33 -26.10 -15.00
C ALA A 146 13.22 -27.35 -15.10
N HIS A 147 13.97 -27.37 -16.19
CA HIS A 147 15.09 -28.24 -16.56
C HIS A 147 15.92 -28.85 -15.42
N MET A 148 16.13 -30.16 -15.50
CA MET A 148 17.28 -30.85 -14.90
C MET A 148 17.73 -31.99 -15.83
N TRP A 149 18.72 -31.71 -16.67
CA TRP A 149 19.56 -32.72 -17.31
C TRP A 149 21.02 -32.35 -17.03
N ILE A 150 21.59 -33.04 -16.04
CA ILE A 150 23.02 -33.17 -15.82
C ILE A 150 23.30 -34.67 -15.87
N ILE A 151 24.26 -35.02 -16.74
CA ILE A 151 24.84 -36.32 -17.10
C ILE A 151 24.05 -37.14 -18.12
#